data_AF-A0A936ST95-F1
#
_entry.id   AF-A0A936ST95-F1
#
_cell.length_a   1.000
_cell.length_b   1.000
_cell.length_c   1.000
_cell.angle_alpha   90.00
_cell.angle_beta   90.00
_cell.angle_gamma   90.00
#
_symmetry.space_group_name_H-M   'P 1'
#
loop_
_entity.id
_entity.type
_entity.pdbx_description
1 polymer ?
#
loop_
_entity_poly.entity_id
_entity_poly.type
_entity_poly.pdbx_seq_one_letter_code
_entity_poly.pdbx_strand_id
1 'polypeptide(L)' 'MRVQNDPVMALRIQLHELPCPACGGHELVPILQCDYYPDGCLWIVRCHACRTQYHLDHRSVPIYG' A
#
# COMPACT_ATOMS: atom_id res chain seq x y z
N MET A 1 -12.81 17.14 14.49
CA MET A 1 -12.73 16.70 13.08
C MET A 1 -12.08 15.32 13.07
N ARG A 2 -12.88 14.26 13.24
CA ARG A 2 -12.36 12.88 13.19
C ARG A 2 -12.26 12.50 11.72
N VAL A 3 -11.16 12.88 11.08
CA VAL A 3 -10.71 12.18 9.87
C VAL A 3 -10.52 10.74 10.34
N GLN A 4 -11.55 9.92 10.14
CA GLN A 4 -11.43 8.48 10.32
C GLN A 4 -10.31 8.08 9.37
N ASN A 5 -9.22 7.57 9.95
CA ASN A 5 -8.04 7.10 9.25
C ASN A 5 -8.48 6.12 8.16
N ASP A 6 -8.65 6.63 6.94
CA ASP A 6 -8.88 5.78 5.79
C ASP A 6 -7.57 5.00 5.58
N PRO A 7 -7.57 3.67 5.80
CA PRO A 7 -6.36 2.87 5.69
C PRO A 7 -5.77 2.96 4.28
N VAL A 8 -6.58 3.22 3.25
CA VAL A 8 -6.12 3.49 1.88
C VAL A 8 -5.29 4.78 1.85
N MET A 9 -5.77 5.83 2.51
CA MET A 9 -5.13 7.15 2.49
C MET A 9 -3.84 7.14 3.30
N ALA A 10 -3.83 6.48 4.46
CA ALA A 10 -2.61 6.27 5.25
C ALA A 10 -1.56 5.46 4.47
N LEU A 11 -1.97 4.36 3.82
CA LEU A 11 -1.08 3.53 3.01
C LEU A 11 -0.52 4.33 1.81
N ARG A 12 -1.35 5.16 1.17
CA ARG A 12 -0.91 6.00 0.05
C ARG A 12 0.15 7.01 0.46
N ILE A 13 0.04 7.60 1.65
CA ILE A 13 1.04 8.53 2.19
C ILE A 13 2.37 7.78 2.40
N GLN A 14 2.33 6.63 3.06
CA GLN A 14 3.54 5.82 3.32
C GLN A 14 4.21 5.35 2.01
N LEU A 15 3.43 4.93 1.02
CA LEU A 15 3.97 4.47 -0.26
C LEU A 15 4.65 5.58 -1.05
N HIS A 16 4.23 6.84 -0.87
CA HIS A 16 4.85 7.97 -1.53
C HIS A 16 6.26 8.28 -0.97
N GLU A 17 6.55 7.84 0.25
CA GLU A 17 7.88 7.97 0.88
C GLU A 17 8.83 6.83 0.48
N LEU A 18 8.30 5.74 -0.09
CA LEU A 18 9.08 4.56 -0.43
C LEU A 18 9.45 4.54 -1.92
N PRO A 19 10.73 4.36 -2.27
CA PRO A 19 11.11 4.14 -3.65
C PRO A 19 10.67 2.73 -4.10
N CYS A 20 10.24 2.61 -5.35
CA CYS A 20 9.93 1.33 -5.97
C CYS A 20 11.18 0.43 -5.98
N PRO A 21 11.14 -0.77 -5.39
CA PRO A 21 12.29 -1.68 -5.34
C PRO A 21 12.88 -2.04 -6.72
N ALA A 22 12.04 -2.09 -7.76
CA ALA A 22 12.46 -2.47 -9.10
C ALA A 22 13.10 -1.33 -9.92
N CYS A 23 12.68 -0.08 -9.71
CA CYS A 23 13.10 1.03 -10.58
C CYS A 23 13.51 2.32 -9.86
N GLY A 24 13.40 2.37 -8.53
CA GLY A 24 13.72 3.53 -7.70
C GLY A 24 12.73 4.71 -7.79
N GLY A 25 11.65 4.59 -8.56
CA GLY A 25 10.64 5.65 -8.69
C GLY A 25 9.68 5.72 -7.51
N HIS A 26 9.19 6.90 -7.15
CA HIS A 26 8.29 7.11 -6.00
C HIS A 26 6.79 7.04 -6.36
N GLU A 27 6.48 6.56 -7.55
CA GLU A 27 5.10 6.47 -8.05
C GLU A 27 4.42 5.15 -7.62
N LEU A 28 4.60 4.75 -6.36
CA LEU A 28 3.92 3.60 -5.79
C LEU A 28 2.49 3.98 -5.42
N VAL A 29 1.52 3.23 -5.95
CA VAL A 29 0.10 3.44 -5.67
C VAL A 29 -0.52 2.16 -5.11
N PRO A 30 -1.35 2.27 -4.06
CA PRO A 30 -2.09 1.13 -3.56
C PRO A 30 -3.28 0.83 -4.50
N ILE A 31 -3.48 -0.45 -4.76
CA ILE A 31 -4.59 -1.06 -5.47
C ILE A 31 -5.24 -2.00 -4.44
N LEU A 32 -6.49 -1.73 -4.12
CA LEU A 32 -7.25 -2.57 -3.20
C LEU A 32 -7.71 -3.84 -3.94
N GLN A 33 -7.26 -5.01 -3.50
CA GLN A 33 -7.81 -6.29 -3.93
C GLN A 33 -8.21 -7.11 -2.70
N CYS A 34 -9.49 -7.01 -2.32
CA CYS A 34 -10.05 -7.79 -1.21
C CYS A 34 -10.46 -9.18 -1.71
N ASP A 35 -9.49 -10.07 -1.92
CA ASP A 35 -9.80 -11.49 -1.95
C ASP A 35 -9.72 -12.00 -0.51
N TYR A 36 -10.87 -12.40 0.03
CA TYR A 36 -11.08 -12.84 1.41
C TYR A 36 -10.27 -14.11 1.69
N TYR A 37 -8.97 -13.93 1.96
CA TYR A 37 -8.10 -14.96 2.52
C TYR A 37 -8.35 -15.02 4.02
N PRO A 38 -8.42 -16.22 4.65
CA PRO A 38 -8.95 -16.37 6.02
C PRO A 38 -8.22 -15.57 7.10
N ASP A 39 -7.04 -15.01 6.78
CA ASP A 39 -6.14 -14.36 7.72
C ASP A 39 -5.87 -12.86 7.44
N GLY A 40 -6.43 -12.22 6.40
CA GLY A 40 -6.24 -10.77 6.20
C GLY A 40 -6.50 -10.23 4.79
N CYS A 41 -6.68 -8.90 4.70
CA CYS A 41 -6.79 -8.18 3.43
C CYS A 41 -5.42 -7.96 2.80
N LEU A 42 -5.25 -8.42 1.55
CA LEU A 42 -4.06 -8.16 0.74
C LEU A 42 -4.18 -6.79 0.05
N TRP A 43 -3.17 -5.94 0.21
CA TRP A 43 -2.97 -4.76 -0.61
C TRP A 43 -2.06 -5.11 -1.77
N ILE A 44 -2.46 -4.74 -2.98
CA ILE A 44 -1.55 -4.78 -4.11
C ILE A 44 -0.99 -3.38 -4.28
N VAL A 45 0.32 -3.24 -4.30
CA VAL A 45 0.98 -1.98 -4.61
C VAL A 45 1.54 -2.07 -5.99
N ARG A 46 1.28 -1.07 -6.82
CA ARG A 46 1.82 -0.99 -8.17
C ARG A 46 2.66 0.25 -8.34
N CYS A 47 3.82 0.11 -8.95
CA CYS A 47 4.57 1.26 -9.43
C CYS A 47 4.00 1.73 -10.77
N HIS A 48 3.66 3.01 -10.90
CA HIS A 48 3.16 3.54 -12.17
C HIS A 48 4.26 3.59 -13.24
N ALA A 49 5.49 3.93 -12.86
CA ALA A 49 6.65 4.02 -13.76
C ALA A 49 7.02 2.68 -14.41
N CYS A 50 7.26 1.62 -13.61
CA CYS A 50 7.73 0.32 -14.12
C CYS A 50 6.65 -0.76 -14.19
N ARG A 51 5.41 -0.46 -13.75
CA ARG A 51 4.26 -1.37 -13.69
C ARG A 51 4.43 -2.60 -12.80
N THR A 52 5.56 -2.75 -12.11
CA THR A 52 5.81 -3.83 -11.14
C THR A 52 4.78 -3.78 -10.00
N GLN A 53 4.33 -4.96 -9.59
CA GLN A 53 3.33 -5.14 -8.55
C GLN A 53 3.95 -5.85 -7.34
N TYR A 54 3.53 -5.46 -6.15
CA TYR A 54 3.96 -6.00 -4.87
C TYR A 54 2.73 -6.31 -4.02
N HIS A 55 2.82 -7.33 -3.17
CA HIS A 55 1.76 -7.67 -2.23
C HIS A 55 2.18 -7.20 -0.83
N LEU A 56 1.32 -6.45 -0.17
CA LEU A 56 1.49 -6.02 1.22
C LEU A 56 0.34 -6.58 2.05
N ASP A 57 0.68 -7.21 3.16
CA ASP A 57 -0.32 -7.57 4.17
C ASP A 57 -0.67 -6.30 4.96
N HIS A 58 -1.96 -5.99 5.10
CA HIS A 58 -2.40 -4.87 5.95
C HIS A 58 -1.86 -4.97 7.40
N ARG A 59 -1.58 -6.18 7.91
CA ARG A 59 -0.97 -6.39 9.25
C ARG A 59 0.52 -6.06 9.31
N SER A 60 1.20 -6.03 8.17
CA SER A 60 2.64 -5.77 8.07
C SER A 60 2.96 -4.27 7.99
N VAL A 61 1.96 -3.43 7.74
CA VAL A 61 2.07 -1.98 7.84
C VAL A 61 2.03 -1.62 9.32
N PRO A 62 3.13 -1.15 9.93
CA PRO A 62 3.09 -0.72 11.32
C PRO A 62 2.14 0.48 11.38
N ILE A 63 1.05 0.32 12.11
CA ILE A 63 0.27 1.45 12.58
C ILE A 63 1.19 2.15 13.57
N TYR A 64 1.97 3.12 13.10
CA TYR A 64 2.63 4.06 14.00
C TYR A 64 1.50 4.82 14.70
N GLY A 65 1.20 4.38 15.92
CA GLY A 65 0.29 5.04 16.86
C GLY A 65 0.94 6.26 17.50
#